data_AF-A0AAW8EP37-F1
#
_entry.id   AF-A0AAW8EP37-F1
#
_cell.length_a   1.000
_cell.length_b   1.000
_cell.length_c   1.000
_cell.angle_alpha   90.00
_cell.angle_beta   90.00
_cell.angle_gamma   90.00
#
_symmetry.space_group_name_H-M   'P 1'
#
loop_
_entity.id
_entity.type
_entity.pdbx_description
1 polymer ?
#
loop_
_entity_poly.entity_id
_entity_poly.type
_entity_poly.pdbx_seq_one_letter_code
_entity_poly.pdbx_strand_id
1 'polypeptide(L)'
;MTTMNISLPDEMKAFVDAQVADRRYGNASEYMRDLIRRDLAREQFRAAILAGLESGPAVEWTPAYFKGLRAEIAHAEALNAKAAGAPAERNARTASAKTVKAVKRKAT
;
A
#
# COMPACT_ATOMS: atom_id res chain seq x y z
N MET A 1 -1.42 -21.49 -8.19
CA MET A 1 -0.32 -20.87 -8.96
C MET A 1 -0.63 -20.98 -10.43
N THR A 2 -0.38 -19.94 -11.21
CA THR A 2 -0.46 -19.99 -12.68
C THR A 2 0.86 -20.55 -13.21
N THR A 3 0.80 -21.47 -14.18
CA THR A 3 1.98 -22.04 -14.82
C THR A 3 2.34 -21.24 -16.07
N MET A 4 3.64 -21.10 -16.33
CA MET A 4 4.17 -20.42 -17.52
C MET A 4 5.30 -21.28 -18.09
N ASN A 5 5.19 -21.66 -19.36
CA ASN A 5 6.23 -22.40 -20.07
C ASN A 5 7.09 -21.43 -20.87
N ILE A 6 8.40 -21.64 -20.82
CA ILE A 6 9.39 -20.80 -21.51
C ILE A 6 10.38 -21.75 -22.18
N SER A 7 10.58 -21.58 -23.49
CA SER A 7 11.64 -22.27 -24.22
C SER A 7 12.92 -21.44 -24.17
N LEU A 8 14.04 -22.08 -23.80
CA LEU A 8 15.35 -21.45 -23.71
C LEU A 8 16.31 -22.16 -24.67
N PRO A 9 17.21 -21.42 -25.36
CA PRO A 9 18.37 -22.01 -26.02
C PRO A 9 19.25 -22.78 -25.03
N ASP A 10 20.00 -23.76 -25.52
CA ASP A 10 20.82 -24.65 -24.68
C ASP A 10 21.80 -23.89 -23.78
N GLU A 11 22.44 -22.84 -24.31
CA GLU A 11 23.35 -21.99 -23.54
C GLU A 11 22.66 -21.30 -22.34
N MET A 12 21.44 -20.80 -22.55
CA MET A 12 20.67 -20.16 -21.48
C MET A 12 20.20 -21.17 -20.44
N LYS A 13 19.82 -22.38 -20.88
CA LYS A 13 19.46 -23.46 -19.96
C LYS A 13 20.66 -23.86 -19.09
N ALA A 14 21.83 -24.05 -19.70
CA ALA A 14 23.05 -24.41 -18.98
C ALA A 14 23.41 -23.34 -17.93
N PHE A 15 23.26 -22.05 -18.28
CA PHE A 15 23.43 -20.96 -17.33
C PHE A 15 22.44 -21.04 -16.15
N VAL A 16 21.16 -21.26 -16.41
CA VAL A 16 20.14 -21.40 -15.36
C VAL A 16 20.46 -22.59 -14.45
N ASP A 17 20.83 -23.74 -15.02
CA ASP A 17 21.18 -24.94 -14.26
C ASP A 17 22.38 -24.69 -13.33
N ALA A 18 23.40 -23.96 -13.80
CA ALA A 18 24.53 -23.55 -12.97
C ALA A 18 24.10 -22.63 -11.82
N GLN A 19 23.21 -21.66 -12.05
CA GLN A 19 22.69 -20.81 -10.98
C GLN A 19 21.89 -21.59 -9.94
N VAL A 20 21.13 -22.59 -10.37
CA VAL A 20 20.39 -23.47 -9.45
C VAL A 20 21.34 -24.24 -8.56
N ALA A 21 22.41 -24.82 -9.12
CA ALA A 21 23.43 -25.54 -8.37
C ALA A 21 24.19 -24.64 -7.40
N ASP A 22 24.63 -23.46 -7.85
CA ASP A 22 25.51 -22.57 -7.06
C ASP A 22 24.75 -21.81 -5.96
N ARG A 23 23.52 -21.37 -6.23
CA ARG A 23 22.81 -20.40 -5.37
C ARG A 23 21.72 -21.00 -4.49
N ARG A 24 21.74 -22.31 -4.25
CA ARG A 24 20.79 -23.04 -3.38
C ARG A 24 19.32 -22.89 -3.81
N TYR A 25 19.04 -22.63 -5.09
CA TYR A 25 17.66 -22.71 -5.58
C TYR A 25 17.24 -24.17 -5.71
N GLY A 26 15.97 -24.49 -5.46
CA GLY A 26 15.44 -25.84 -5.61
C GLY A 26 15.14 -26.24 -7.06
N ASN A 27 14.93 -25.27 -7.95
CA ASN A 27 14.72 -25.49 -9.39
C ASN A 27 14.84 -24.19 -10.21
N ALA A 28 14.81 -24.35 -11.54
CA ALA A 28 14.83 -23.24 -12.50
C ALA A 28 13.67 -22.23 -12.30
N SER A 29 12.45 -22.69 -12.00
CA SER A 29 11.31 -21.80 -11.78
C SER A 29 11.47 -20.93 -10.54
N GLU A 30 12.23 -21.36 -9.54
CA GLU A 30 12.59 -20.55 -8.39
C GLU A 30 13.60 -19.46 -8.75
N TYR A 31 14.66 -19.83 -9.47
CA TYR A 31 15.63 -18.87 -9.99
C TYR A 31 14.94 -17.79 -10.86
N MET A 32 14.08 -18.20 -11.79
CA MET A 32 13.34 -17.28 -12.65
C MET A 32 12.43 -16.34 -11.86
N ARG A 33 11.71 -16.84 -10.85
CA ARG A 33 10.87 -15.99 -9.99
C ARG A 33 11.71 -14.97 -9.23
N ASP A 34 12.88 -15.35 -8.73
CA ASP A 34 13.77 -14.41 -8.05
C ASP A 34 14.32 -13.34 -9.00
N LEU A 35 14.72 -13.71 -10.22
CA LEU A 35 15.10 -12.74 -11.25
C LEU A 35 13.98 -11.73 -11.53
N ILE A 36 12.74 -12.19 -11.71
CA ILE A 36 11.58 -11.32 -11.95
C ILE A 36 11.37 -10.37 -10.77
N ARG A 37 11.48 -10.84 -9.53
CA ARG A 37 11.36 -9.97 -8.35
C ARG A 37 12.43 -8.90 -8.31
N ARG A 38 13.68 -9.25 -8.63
CA ARG A 38 14.79 -8.29 -8.69
C ARG A 38 14.57 -7.26 -9.79
N ASP A 39 14.03 -7.68 -10.93
CA ASP A 39 13.71 -6.78 -12.04
C ASP A 39 12.58 -5.80 -11.66
N LEU A 40 11.49 -6.32 -11.08
CA LEU A 40 10.40 -5.49 -10.57
C LEU A 40 10.88 -4.49 -9.52
N ALA A 41 11.77 -4.91 -8.60
CA ALA A 41 12.34 -4.01 -7.59
C ALA A 41 13.19 -2.90 -8.23
N ARG A 42 13.92 -3.19 -9.32
CA ARG A 42 14.68 -2.17 -10.06
C ARG A 42 13.77 -1.17 -10.74
N GLU A 43 12.68 -1.64 -11.35
CA GLU A 43 11.67 -0.76 -11.96
C GLU A 43 11.00 0.14 -10.92
N GLN A 44 10.61 -0.42 -9.77
CA GLN A 44 10.06 0.37 -8.67
C GLN A 44 11.05 1.41 -8.14
N PHE A 45 12.32 1.04 -8.02
CA PHE A 45 13.37 1.97 -7.60
C PHE A 45 13.55 3.11 -8.61
N ARG A 46 13.61 2.80 -9.91
CA ARG A 46 13.69 3.82 -10.98
C ARG A 46 12.50 4.77 -10.93
N ALA A 47 11.29 4.24 -10.79
CA ALA A 47 10.09 5.05 -10.67
C ALA A 47 10.13 5.99 -9.45
N ALA A 48 10.63 5.50 -8.30
CA ALA A 48 10.77 6.33 -7.09
C ALA A 48 11.78 7.48 -7.28
N ILE A 49 12.88 7.24 -7.99
CA ILE A 49 13.86 8.30 -8.31
C ILE A 49 13.24 9.35 -9.23
N LEU A 50 12.52 8.94 -10.28
CA LEU A 50 11.82 9.86 -11.18
C LEU A 50 10.79 10.70 -10.43
N ALA A 51 9.97 10.07 -9.59
CA ALA A 51 9.01 10.78 -8.75
C ALA A 51 9.70 11.78 -7.80
N GLY A 52 10.88 11.43 -7.27
CA GLY A 52 11.71 12.32 -6.47
C GLY A 52 12.21 13.53 -7.26
N LEU A 53 12.69 13.34 -8.49
CA LEU A 53 13.12 14.44 -9.38
C LEU A 53 11.96 15.36 -9.76
N GLU A 54 10.75 14.81 -9.91
CA GLU A 54 9.54 15.57 -10.21
C GLU A 54 8.89 16.20 -8.97
N SER A 55 9.36 15.88 -7.76
CA SER A 55 8.76 16.36 -6.50
C SER A 55 9.02 17.84 -6.18
N GLY A 56 9.80 18.52 -7.02
CA GLY A 56 10.13 19.93 -6.89
C GLY A 56 11.55 20.17 -6.37
N PRO A 57 11.89 21.41 -6.00
CA PRO A 57 13.24 21.77 -5.57
C PRO A 57 13.61 21.05 -4.28
N ALA A 58 14.88 20.65 -4.16
CA ALA A 58 15.40 20.13 -2.91
C ALA A 58 15.31 21.20 -1.80
N VAL A 59 14.88 20.77 -0.62
CA VAL A 59 14.80 21.59 0.59
C VAL A 59 15.85 21.11 1.58
N GLU A 60 16.53 22.03 2.26
CA GLU A 60 17.49 21.66 3.30
C GLU A 60 16.82 20.97 4.49
N TRP A 61 17.42 19.86 4.93
CA TRP A 61 16.92 19.07 6.05
C TRP A 61 17.49 19.60 7.36
N THR A 62 16.83 20.59 7.94
CA THR A 62 17.21 21.18 9.23
C THR A 62 16.40 20.58 10.40
N PRO A 63 16.87 20.71 11.66
CA PRO A 63 16.09 20.31 12.81
C PRO A 63 14.71 21.01 12.90
N ALA A 64 14.63 22.27 12.47
CA ALA A 64 13.39 23.04 12.41
C ALA A 64 12.42 22.47 11.37
N TYR A 65 12.92 22.11 10.19
CA TYR A 65 12.13 21.42 9.15
C TYR A 65 11.50 20.14 9.69
N PHE A 66 12.28 19.27 10.33
CA PHE A 66 11.75 18.03 10.92
C PHE A 66 10.78 18.28 12.08
N LYS A 67 10.97 19.34 12.87
CA LYS A 67 10.02 19.73 13.92
C LYS A 67 8.66 20.13 13.32
N GLY A 68 8.66 20.88 12.22
CA GLY A 68 7.46 21.23 11.47
C GLY A 68 6.73 19.99 10.93
N LEU A 69 7.46 19.11 10.25
CA LEU A 69 6.89 17.89 9.66
C LEU A 69 6.22 16.99 10.71
N ARG A 70 6.84 16.83 11.89
CA ARG A 70 6.23 16.08 13.01
C ARG A 70 4.97 16.75 13.55
N ALA A 71 4.94 18.08 13.62
CA ALA A 71 3.75 18.81 14.06
C ALA A 71 2.60 18.65 13.06
N GLU A 72 2.89 18.65 11.76
CA GLU A 72 1.90 18.40 10.71
C GLU A 72 1.30 17.00 10.80
N ILE A 73 2.14 15.96 10.98
CA ILE A 73 1.67 14.58 11.17
C ILE A 73 0.78 14.47 12.41
N ALA A 74 1.22 15.00 13.56
CA ALA A 74 0.44 14.98 14.79
C ALA A 74 -0.91 15.71 14.65
N HIS A 75 -0.94 16.81 13.89
CA HIS A 75 -2.17 17.52 13.58
C HIS A 75 -3.11 16.70 12.69
N ALA A 76 -2.59 16.06 11.64
CA ALA A 76 -3.37 15.17 10.77
C ALA A 76 -3.95 13.97 11.53
N GLU A 77 -3.17 13.38 12.44
CA GLU A 77 -3.63 12.30 13.32
C GLU A 77 -4.74 12.77 14.27
N ALA A 78 -4.60 13.95 14.87
CA ALA A 78 -5.64 14.53 15.74
C ALA A 78 -6.95 14.80 14.98
N LEU A 79 -6.87 15.29 13.73
CA LEU A 79 -8.04 15.47 12.86
C LEU A 79 -8.71 14.13 12.52
N ASN A 80 -7.92 13.11 12.17
CA ASN A 80 -8.44 11.78 11.86
C ASN A 80 -9.07 11.11 13.09
N ALA A 81 -8.48 11.26 14.28
CA ALA A 81 -9.04 10.76 15.53
C ALA A 81 -10.37 11.44 15.89
N LYS A 82 -10.49 12.75 15.66
CA LYS A 82 -11.73 13.50 15.86
C LYS A 82 -12.82 13.09 14.87
N ALA A 83 -12.46 12.76 13.62
CA ALA A 83 -13.38 12.24 12.62
C ALA A 83 -13.85 10.80 12.94
N ALA A 84 -12.95 9.94 13.46
CA ALA A 84 -13.27 8.60 13.91
C ALA A 84 -14.10 8.57 15.20
N GLY A 85 -13.96 9.58 16.07
CA GLY A 85 -14.69 9.71 17.34
C GLY A 85 -16.12 10.24 17.26
N ALA A 86 -16.68 10.51 16.07
CA ALA A 86 -18.03 11.08 15.92
C ALA A 86 -19.10 10.11 15.35
N PRO A 87 -19.64 9.16 16.14
CA PRO A 87 -20.87 8.45 15.80
C PRO A 87 -22.10 8.84 16.66
N ALA A 88 -22.02 9.79 17.59
CA ALA A 88 -23.10 10.01 18.57
C ALA A 88 -24.23 10.97 18.12
N GLU A 89 -23.99 11.99 17.29
CA GLU A 89 -25.03 13.01 17.01
C GLU A 89 -25.93 12.75 15.80
N ARG A 90 -25.61 11.78 14.93
CA ARG A 90 -26.48 11.42 13.79
C ARG A 90 -27.71 10.59 14.18
N ASN A 91 -27.68 9.87 15.31
CA ASN A 91 -28.80 9.01 15.74
C ASN A 91 -29.87 9.72 16.60
N ALA A 92 -29.63 10.95 17.06
CA ALA A 92 -30.63 11.68 17.84
C ALA A 92 -31.79 12.22 16.99
N ARG A 93 -31.59 12.48 15.68
CA ARG A 93 -32.65 12.98 14.79
C ARG A 93 -33.54 11.89 14.19
N THR A 94 -33.12 10.63 14.17
CA THR A 94 -33.92 9.50 13.66
C THR A 94 -34.79 8.84 14.74
N ALA A 95 -34.48 9.04 16.03
CA ALA A 95 -35.28 8.54 17.14
C ALA A 95 -36.60 9.31 17.36
N SER A 96 -36.61 10.64 17.18
CA SER A 96 -37.84 11.45 17.36
C SER A 96 -38.89 11.26 16.26
N ALA A 97 -38.53 10.73 15.09
CA ALA A 97 -39.49 10.45 14.02
C ALA A 97 -40.26 9.11 14.22
N LYS A 98 -39.73 8.19 15.03
CA LYS A 98 -40.32 6.85 15.22
C LYS A 98 -41.40 6.81 16.30
N THR A 99 -41.34 7.72 17.29
CA THR A 99 -42.33 7.78 18.39
C THR A 99 -43.68 8.35 17.96
N VAL A 100 -43.72 9.27 16.97
CA VAL A 100 -45.00 9.84 16.49
C VAL A 100 -45.81 8.84 15.66
N LYS A 101 -45.15 7.88 15.00
CA LYS A 101 -45.83 6.88 14.14
C LYS A 101 -46.40 5.69 14.92
N ALA A 102 -45.95 5.44 16.15
CA ALA A 102 -46.41 4.33 16.98
C ALA A 102 -47.74 4.62 17.71
N VAL A 103 -48.02 5.88 18.05
CA VAL A 103 -49.28 6.25 18.75
C VAL A 103 -50.48 6.22 17.79
N LYS A 104 -50.27 6.39 16.48
CA LYS A 104 -51.37 6.46 15.49
C LYS A 104 -51.88 5.11 14.98
N ARG A 105 -51.33 3.98 15.46
CA ARG A 105 -51.74 2.62 15.03
C ARG A 105 -52.52 1.81 16.08
N LYS A 106 -52.80 2.38 17.25
CA LYS A 106 -53.53 1.70 18.34
C LYS A 106 -54.95 2.25 18.57
N ALA A 107 -55.50 2.97 17.60
CA ALA A 107 -56.87 3.47 17.60
C ALA A 107 -57.59 2.96 16.33
N THR A 108 -57.87 1.66 16.32
CA THR A 108 -58.91 0.94 15.55
C THR A 108 -58.97 -0.46 16.11
#